data_AF-A0A2S2DPE6-F1
#
_entry.id   AF-A0A2S2DPE6-F1
#
_cell.length_a   1.000
_cell.length_b   1.000
_cell.length_c   1.000
_cell.angle_alpha   90.00
_cell.angle_beta   90.00
_cell.angle_gamma   90.00
#
_symmetry.space_group_name_H-M   'P 1'
#
loop_
_entity.id
_entity.type
_entity.pdbx_description
1 polymer ?
#
loop_
_entity_poly.entity_id
_entity_poly.type
_entity_poly.pdbx_seq_one_letter_code
_entity_poly.pdbx_strand_id
1 'polypeptide(L)'
;MSHPFLLFATIFLILAIVLYAAPGRRLLNFVHYPAAQHQVARLNRYAALRLMLPALINLGCAWAVVERPSLMVPMIFLTPLSVLGVVVWIAAGARRFGA
;
A
#
# COMPACT_ATOMS: atom_id res chain seq x y z
N MET A 1 -1.68 25.27 -2.22
CA MET A 1 -1.18 24.27 -3.19
C MET A 1 -1.56 22.90 -2.66
N SER A 2 -2.38 22.15 -3.40
CA SER A 2 -2.72 20.78 -3.02
C SER A 2 -1.50 19.89 -3.24
N HIS A 3 -1.03 19.17 -2.22
CA HIS A 3 0.11 18.25 -2.31
C HIS A 3 -0.41 16.81 -2.49
N PRO A 4 -0.72 16.37 -3.72
CA PRO A 4 -1.35 15.06 -3.96
C PRO A 4 -0.50 13.91 -3.43
N PHE A 5 0.82 14.01 -3.54
CA PHE A 5 1.74 12.99 -3.03
C PHE A 5 1.69 12.83 -1.52
N LEU A 6 1.55 13.92 -0.75
CA LEU A 6 1.38 13.83 0.71
C LEU A 6 0.04 13.19 1.08
N LEU A 7 -1.02 13.52 0.33
CA LEU A 7 -2.33 12.88 0.51
C LEU A 7 -2.23 11.37 0.27
N PHE A 8 -1.63 10.94 -0.85
CA PHE A 8 -1.45 9.53 -1.16
C PHE A 8 -0.55 8.82 -0.12
N ALA A 9 0.57 9.43 0.27
CA ALA A 9 1.43 8.90 1.31
C ALA A 9 0.67 8.67 2.62
N THR A 10 -0.15 9.63 3.03
CA THR A 10 -0.99 9.55 4.23
C THR A 10 -2.01 8.43 4.13
N ILE A 11 -2.71 8.32 2.98
CA ILE A 11 -3.69 7.25 2.75
C ILE A 11 -3.03 5.87 2.85
N PHE A 12 -1.90 5.66 2.17
CA PHE A 12 -1.19 4.38 2.22
C PHE A 12 -0.64 4.05 3.62
N LEU A 13 -0.16 5.08 4.34
CA LEU A 13 0.30 4.91 5.71
C LEU A 13 -0.85 4.51 6.65
N ILE A 14 -2.01 5.17 6.55
CA ILE A 14 -3.20 4.82 7.33
C ILE A 14 -3.63 3.39 7.00
N LEU A 15 -3.68 3.01 5.72
CA LEU A 15 -4.02 1.64 5.32
C LEU A 15 -3.04 0.61 5.90
N ALA A 16 -1.73 0.89 5.85
CA ALA A 16 -0.72 0.03 6.44
C ALA A 16 -0.90 -0.13 7.95
N ILE A 17 -1.14 0.98 8.67
CA ILE A 17 -1.38 0.97 10.12
C ILE A 17 -2.64 0.16 10.45
N VAL A 18 -3.75 0.40 9.74
CA VAL A 18 -5.02 -0.28 9.97
C VAL A 18 -4.87 -1.79 9.74
N LEU A 19 -4.20 -2.19 8.65
CA LEU A 19 -3.96 -3.61 8.36
C LEU A 19 -3.03 -4.28 9.37
N TYR A 20 -2.08 -3.54 9.95
CA TYR A 20 -1.17 -4.05 10.97
C TYR A 20 -1.83 -4.16 12.35
N ALA A 21 -2.55 -3.12 12.78
CA ALA A 21 -3.14 -2.99 14.11
C ALA A 21 -4.49 -3.71 14.26
N ALA A 22 -5.28 -3.79 13.19
CA ALA A 22 -6.57 -4.51 13.16
C ALA A 22 -6.56 -5.67 12.15
N PRO A 23 -5.60 -6.61 12.22
CA PRO A 23 -5.38 -7.62 11.19
C PRO A 23 -6.53 -8.64 11.09
N GLY A 24 -7.34 -8.78 12.16
CA GLY A 24 -8.51 -9.66 12.16
C GLY A 24 -9.73 -9.11 11.43
N ARG A 25 -9.74 -7.82 11.06
CA ARG A 25 -10.83 -7.25 10.28
C ARG A 25 -10.67 -7.61 8.80
N ARG A 26 -11.73 -8.14 8.19
CA ARG A 26 -11.81 -8.41 6.75
C ARG A 26 -11.98 -7.09 5.99
N LEU A 27 -10.91 -6.32 5.90
CA LEU A 27 -10.90 -5.05 5.16
C LEU A 27 -10.69 -5.26 3.66
N LEU A 28 -9.98 -6.32 3.29
CA LEU A 28 -9.76 -6.74 1.90
C LEU A 28 -10.88 -7.69 1.49
N ASN A 29 -12.09 -7.17 1.29
CA ASN A 29 -13.27 -7.96 0.89
C ASN A 29 -13.17 -8.56 -0.53
N PHE A 30 -12.06 -8.32 -1.23
CA PHE A 30 -11.75 -8.83 -2.58
C PHE A 30 -11.09 -10.22 -2.57
N VAL A 31 -10.63 -10.69 -1.42
CA VAL A 31 -10.04 -12.04 -1.28
C VAL A 31 -11.13 -12.95 -0.73
N HIS A 32 -11.57 -13.92 -1.53
CA HIS A 32 -12.33 -15.05 -0.98
C HIS A 32 -11.41 -15.70 0.05
N TYR A 33 -11.82 -15.70 1.32
CA TYR A 33 -11.07 -16.33 2.40
C TYR A 33 -11.62 -17.74 2.63
N PRO A 34 -11.18 -18.78 1.90
CA PRO A 34 -11.56 -20.16 2.22
C PRO A 34 -10.99 -20.62 3.57
N ALA A 35 -10.07 -19.85 4.17
CA ALA A 35 -9.27 -20.29 5.30
C ALA A 35 -9.55 -19.59 6.63
N ALA A 36 -9.22 -20.30 7.71
CA ALA A 36 -9.40 -19.89 9.11
C ALA A 36 -8.91 -18.47 9.40
N GLN A 37 -9.58 -17.76 10.32
CA GLN A 37 -9.31 -16.35 10.69
C GLN A 37 -7.83 -16.03 10.97
N HIS A 38 -7.05 -17.01 11.47
CA HIS A 38 -5.61 -16.85 11.68
C HIS A 38 -4.80 -16.59 10.40
N GLN A 39 -5.22 -17.14 9.26
CA GLN A 39 -4.56 -16.94 7.97
C GLN A 39 -4.83 -15.54 7.41
N VAL A 40 -6.04 -15.01 7.65
CA VAL A 40 -6.42 -13.63 7.32
C VAL A 40 -5.55 -12.62 8.06
N ALA A 41 -5.35 -12.82 9.36
CA ALA A 41 -4.52 -11.91 10.17
C ALA A 41 -3.06 -11.90 9.74
N ARG A 42 -2.51 -13.07 9.37
CA ARG A 42 -1.14 -13.17 8.82
C ARG A 42 -1.02 -12.49 7.46
N LEU A 43 -2.00 -12.69 6.56
CA LEU A 43 -2.02 -12.05 5.26
C LEU A 43 -2.13 -10.52 5.38
N ASN A 44 -2.97 -10.01 6.28
CA ASN A 44 -3.13 -8.58 6.49
C ASN A 44 -1.86 -7.93 7.04
N ARG A 45 -1.16 -8.56 8.00
CA ARG A 45 0.16 -8.08 8.46
C ARG A 45 1.22 -8.13 7.37
N TYR A 46 1.21 -9.18 6.55
CA TYR A 46 2.10 -9.31 5.39
C TYR A 46 1.85 -8.19 4.37
N ALA A 47 0.58 -7.87 4.09
CA ALA A 47 0.19 -6.78 3.21
C ALA A 47 0.53 -5.40 3.78
N ALA A 48 0.32 -5.18 5.08
CA ALA A 48 0.59 -3.93 5.77
C ALA A 48 2.04 -3.44 5.58
N LEU A 49 3.02 -4.32 5.79
CA LEU A 49 4.43 -3.98 5.61
C LEU A 49 4.76 -3.59 4.16
N ARG A 50 4.06 -4.18 3.18
CA ARG A 50 4.30 -3.90 1.76
C ARG A 50 3.62 -2.61 1.31
N LEU A 51 2.48 -2.27 1.90
CA LEU A 51 1.81 -0.98 1.67
C LEU A 51 2.60 0.21 2.21
N MET A 52 3.62 0.01 3.05
CA MET A 52 4.56 1.08 3.38
C MET A 52 5.40 1.54 2.17
N LEU A 53 5.62 0.67 1.16
CA LEU A 53 6.41 1.02 -0.03
C LEU A 53 5.80 2.18 -0.82
N PRO A 54 4.51 2.16 -1.24
CA PRO A 54 3.89 3.30 -1.92
C PRO A 54 3.83 4.53 -1.02
N ALA A 55 3.70 4.38 0.30
CA ALA A 55 3.77 5.52 1.22
C ALA A 55 5.15 6.21 1.16
N LEU A 56 6.24 5.44 1.23
CA LEU A 56 7.60 5.95 1.13
C LEU A 56 7.91 6.56 -0.25
N ILE A 57 7.45 5.92 -1.33
CA ILE A 57 7.62 6.45 -2.70
C ILE A 57 6.91 7.80 -2.84
N ASN A 58 5.68 7.93 -2.35
CA ASN A 58 4.94 9.19 -2.43
C ASN A 58 5.56 10.27 -1.51
N LEU A 59 6.14 9.92 -0.36
CA LEU A 59 6.91 10.87 0.45
C LEU A 59 8.15 11.37 -0.31
N GLY A 60 8.88 10.48 -0.99
CA GLY A 60 10.00 10.86 -1.86
C GLY A 60 9.58 11.76 -3.01
N CYS A 61 8.43 11.46 -3.65
CA CYS A 61 7.86 12.31 -4.70
C CYS A 61 7.46 13.68 -4.17
N ALA A 62 6.86 13.75 -2.98
CA ALA A 62 6.52 15.02 -2.34
C ALA A 62 7.76 15.88 -2.09
N TRP A 63 8.84 15.28 -1.57
CA TRP A 63 10.11 15.98 -1.35
C TRP A 63 10.75 16.46 -2.66
N ALA A 64 10.84 15.60 -3.68
CA ALA A 64 11.43 15.95 -4.97
C ALA A 64 10.66 17.07 -5.71
N VAL A 65 9.33 17.11 -5.59
CA VAL A 65 8.48 18.13 -6.24
C VAL A 65 8.57 19.48 -5.54
N VAL A 66 8.91 19.52 -4.25
CA VAL A 66 9.23 20.77 -3.55
C VAL A 66 10.50 21.40 -4.13
N GLU A 67 11.51 20.59 -4.44
CA GLU A 67 12.76 21.08 -5.04
C GLU A 67 12.62 21.38 -6.55
N ARG A 68 11.84 20.56 -7.27
CA ARG A 68 11.66 20.67 -8.73
C ARG A 68 10.19 20.46 -9.13
N PRO A 69 9.37 21.52 -9.15
CA PRO A 69 7.94 21.43 -9.48
C PRO A 69 7.64 20.87 -10.86
N SER A 70 8.56 21.04 -11.83
CA SER A 70 8.45 20.51 -13.19
C SER A 70 8.39 18.97 -13.26
N LEU A 71 8.83 18.28 -12.20
CA LEU A 71 8.78 16.81 -12.11
C LEU A 71 7.41 16.28 -11.65
N MET A 72 6.45 17.15 -11.29
CA MET A 72 5.17 16.71 -10.75
C MET A 72 4.41 15.76 -11.69
N VAL A 73 4.30 16.10 -12.98
CA VAL A 73 3.58 15.29 -13.98
C VAL A 73 4.20 13.90 -14.16
N PRO A 74 5.52 13.75 -14.42
CA PRO A 74 6.10 12.41 -14.56
C PRO A 74 6.06 11.62 -13.24
N MET A 75 6.17 12.27 -12.08
CA MET A 75 6.14 11.57 -10.79
C MET A 75 4.76 11.03 -10.42
N ILE A 76 3.67 11.59 -10.95
CA ILE A 76 2.31 11.05 -10.73
C ILE A 76 2.21 9.58 -11.17
N PHE A 77 2.96 9.16 -12.20
CA PHE A 77 2.95 7.77 -12.67
C PHE A 77 3.62 6.79 -11.70
N LEU A 78 4.49 7.27 -10.79
CA LEU A 78 5.12 6.41 -9.78
C LEU A 78 4.10 5.90 -8.75
N THR A 79 3.05 6.69 -8.46
CA THR A 79 2.00 6.29 -7.52
C THR A 79 1.27 5.02 -7.97
N PRO A 80 0.60 4.95 -9.14
CA PRO A 80 -0.07 3.73 -9.58
C PRO A 80 0.91 2.57 -9.83
N LEU A 81 2.12 2.85 -10.30
CA LEU A 81 3.13 1.81 -10.56
C LEU A 81 3.61 1.15 -9.26
N SER A 82 3.81 1.94 -8.21
CA SER A 82 4.12 1.43 -6.87
C SER A 82 2.98 0.60 -6.26
N VAL A 83 1.74 1.03 -6.47
CA VAL A 83 0.54 0.30 -6.01
C VAL A 83 0.42 -1.04 -6.73
N LEU A 84 0.51 -1.05 -8.07
CA LEU A 84 0.48 -2.27 -8.86
C LEU A 84 1.58 -3.25 -8.44
N GLY A 85 2.80 -2.76 -8.27
CA GLY A 85 3.93 -3.57 -7.79
C GLY A 85 3.64 -4.20 -6.43
N VAL A 86 3.09 -3.42 -5.48
CA VAL A 86 2.71 -3.94 -4.16
C VAL A 86 1.56 -4.93 -4.24
N VAL A 87 0.53 -4.69 -5.04
CA VAL A 87 -0.59 -5.63 -5.22
C VAL A 87 -0.10 -6.95 -5.79
N VAL A 88 0.74 -6.93 -6.83
CA VAL A 88 1.34 -8.14 -7.41
C VAL A 88 2.21 -8.86 -6.38
N TRP A 89 3.02 -8.13 -5.61
CA TRP A 89 3.85 -8.72 -4.55
C TRP A 89 3.03 -9.35 -3.42
N ILE A 90 1.93 -8.70 -3.04
CA ILE A 90 0.98 -9.24 -2.06
C ILE A 90 0.33 -10.50 -2.62
N ALA A 91 -0.18 -10.47 -3.86
CA ALA A 91 -0.83 -11.61 -4.50
C ALA A 91 0.11 -12.82 -4.68
N ALA A 92 1.36 -12.59 -5.09
CA ALA A 92 2.36 -13.64 -5.21
C ALA A 92 2.71 -14.25 -3.84
N GLY A 93 2.77 -13.44 -2.78
CA GLY A 93 2.97 -13.90 -1.41
C GLY A 93 1.75 -14.59 -0.79
N ALA A 94 0.55 -14.17 -1.18
CA ALA A 94 -0.72 -14.69 -0.69
C ALA A 94 -0.88 -16.19 -0.97
N ARG A 95 -0.34 -16.69 -2.09
CA ARG A 95 -0.32 -18.12 -2.45
C ARG A 95 0.34 -19.00 -1.37
N ARG A 96 1.27 -18.44 -0.58
CA ARG A 96 1.93 -19.15 0.54
C ARG A 96 1.01 -19.36 1.75
N PHE A 97 -0.13 -18.67 1.77
CA PHE A 97 -1.13 -18.73 2.83
C PHE A 97 -2.42 -19.45 2.40
N GLY A 98 -2.40 -20.22 1.30
CA GLY A 98 -3.55 -21.02 0.85
C GLY A 98 -4.68 -20.22 0.20
N ALA A 99 -4.40 -18.99 -0.26
CA ALA A 99 -5.28 -18.16 -1.07
C ALA A 99 -4.99 -18.33 -2.57
#